data_AF-A0AAP5ERU4-F1
#
_entry.id   AF-A0AAP5ERU4-F1
#
_cell.length_a   1.000
_cell.length_b   1.000
_cell.length_c   1.000
_cell.angle_alpha   90.00
_cell.angle_beta   90.00
_cell.angle_gamma   90.00
#
_symmetry.space_group_name_H-M   'P 1'
#
loop_
_entity.id
_entity.type
_entity.pdbx_description
1 polymer ?
#
loop_
_entity_poly.entity_id
_entity_poly.type
_entity_poly.pdbx_seq_one_letter_code
_entity_poly.pdbx_strand_id
1 'polypeptide(L)'
;MKKGLLAVVCIVAAGCSTQGQVDPDVMQIATTPLTCSSKAECDIWWQRAQTWVAGHSTYKIESSTDTLIQTSGPDGGKRALAYQITRTPNPDGTATIGFAAHCDGSMGCKPNPWEAGADFKQYVRGNTPGAPQSDTKPSQPAPTAMHPDALQGQSVPGTSGEAITQ
;
A
#
# COMPACT_ATOMS: atom_id res chain seq x y z
N MET A 1 56.21 15.37 -51.35
CA MET A 1 56.53 14.04 -50.78
C MET A 1 56.10 13.98 -49.32
N LYS A 2 55.01 13.23 -49.05
CA LYS A 2 54.71 12.37 -47.88
C LYS A 2 54.91 12.87 -46.42
N LYS A 3 53.81 12.63 -45.65
CA LYS A 3 53.66 12.47 -44.18
C LYS A 3 53.20 13.75 -43.44
N GLY A 4 52.16 13.75 -42.63
CA GLY A 4 51.29 12.68 -42.18
C GLY A 4 50.05 13.29 -41.54
N LEU A 5 48.91 12.65 -41.82
CA LEU A 5 47.60 12.89 -41.23
C LEU A 5 47.69 12.63 -39.71
N LEU A 6 47.48 13.65 -38.89
CA LEU A 6 47.19 13.47 -37.46
C LEU A 6 45.72 13.80 -37.23
N ALA A 7 44.89 12.78 -37.39
CA ALA A 7 43.50 12.79 -36.94
C ALA A 7 43.49 12.75 -35.42
N VAL A 8 43.18 13.88 -34.79
CA VAL A 8 42.85 13.95 -33.36
C VAL A 8 41.49 13.28 -33.18
N VAL A 9 41.51 12.02 -32.74
CA VAL A 9 40.33 11.28 -32.32
C VAL A 9 39.92 11.80 -30.95
N CYS A 10 38.98 12.75 -30.92
CA CYS A 10 38.23 13.09 -29.70
C CYS A 10 37.28 11.93 -29.39
N ILE A 11 37.72 11.00 -28.53
CA ILE A 11 36.84 10.01 -27.91
C ILE A 11 35.91 10.78 -26.96
N VAL A 12 34.75 11.19 -27.48
CA VAL A 12 33.61 11.59 -26.65
C VAL A 12 33.13 10.33 -25.93
N ALA A 13 33.66 10.10 -24.74
CA ALA A 13 33.02 9.21 -23.78
C ALA A 13 31.70 9.89 -23.35
N ALA A 14 30.62 9.61 -24.06
CA ALA A 14 29.27 9.85 -23.58
C ALA A 14 29.01 8.89 -22.41
N GLY A 15 29.58 9.20 -21.25
CA GLY A 15 29.13 8.64 -19.99
C GLY A 15 27.74 9.19 -19.74
N CYS A 16 26.70 8.47 -20.19
CA CYS A 16 25.36 8.66 -19.66
C CYS A 16 25.43 8.34 -18.17
N SER A 17 25.67 9.35 -17.34
CA SER A 17 25.58 9.26 -15.89
C SER A 17 24.19 8.73 -15.55
N THR A 18 24.10 7.49 -15.05
CA THR A 18 22.86 6.88 -14.52
C THR A 18 22.45 7.51 -13.18
N GLN A 19 22.69 8.82 -13.03
CA GLN A 19 22.37 9.57 -11.83
C GLN A 19 20.86 9.82 -11.83
N GLY A 20 20.12 8.93 -11.16
CA GLY A 20 18.66 9.03 -11.03
C GLY A 20 17.86 7.94 -11.73
N GLN A 21 18.47 6.81 -12.09
CA GLN A 21 17.72 5.67 -12.61
C GLN A 21 16.88 5.06 -11.46
N VAL A 22 15.59 5.39 -11.45
CA VAL A 22 14.58 4.75 -10.60
C VAL A 22 14.33 3.35 -11.14
N ASP A 23 14.17 2.38 -10.25
CA ASP A 23 13.76 1.03 -10.65
C ASP A 23 12.44 1.09 -11.46
N PRO A 24 12.36 0.43 -12.63
CA PRO A 24 11.20 0.55 -13.51
C PRO A 24 9.90 0.07 -12.86
N ASP A 25 9.95 -0.92 -11.95
CA ASP A 25 8.77 -1.40 -11.23
C ASP A 25 8.30 -0.35 -10.21
N VAL A 26 9.24 0.27 -9.49
CA VAL A 26 8.94 1.41 -8.58
C VAL A 26 8.29 2.55 -9.36
N MET A 27 8.84 2.91 -10.52
CA MET A 27 8.29 3.96 -11.38
C MET A 27 6.87 3.60 -11.87
N GLN A 28 6.64 2.35 -12.27
CA GLN A 28 5.32 1.91 -12.71
C GLN A 28 4.29 2.00 -11.57
N ILE A 29 4.62 1.53 -10.37
CA ILE A 29 3.73 1.64 -9.21
C ILE A 29 3.48 3.11 -8.87
N ALA A 30 4.54 3.91 -8.81
CA ALA A 30 4.47 5.33 -8.45
C ALA A 30 3.76 6.21 -9.50
N THR A 31 3.64 5.77 -10.76
CA THR A 31 2.86 6.46 -11.80
C THR A 31 1.44 5.92 -11.95
N THR A 32 1.15 4.68 -11.54
CA THR A 32 -0.19 4.10 -11.62
C THR A 32 -1.18 4.84 -10.68
N PRO A 33 -2.32 5.36 -11.17
CA PRO A 33 -3.30 6.03 -10.33
C PRO A 33 -3.77 5.18 -9.14
N LEU A 34 -4.04 5.84 -8.02
CA LEU A 34 -4.63 5.21 -6.83
C LEU A 34 -6.10 5.61 -6.75
N THR A 35 -6.94 4.93 -7.51
CA THR A 35 -8.39 5.18 -7.59
C THR A 35 -9.15 4.06 -6.89
N CYS A 36 -10.02 4.42 -5.95
CA CYS A 36 -10.89 3.51 -5.21
C CYS A 36 -12.27 3.45 -5.87
N SER A 37 -12.92 2.29 -5.82
CA SER A 37 -14.10 1.95 -6.65
C SER A 37 -15.45 2.17 -5.94
N SER A 38 -15.45 2.40 -4.63
CA SER A 38 -16.67 2.61 -3.85
C SER A 38 -16.41 3.56 -2.69
N LYS A 39 -17.46 4.22 -2.18
CA LYS A 39 -17.34 5.11 -1.02
C LYS A 39 -16.64 4.42 0.17
N ALA A 40 -17.03 3.18 0.48
CA ALA A 40 -16.47 2.42 1.59
C ALA A 40 -14.98 2.13 1.39
N GLU A 41 -14.58 1.71 0.18
CA GLU A 41 -13.16 1.50 -0.15
C GLU A 41 -12.37 2.81 -0.07
N CYS A 42 -12.93 3.90 -0.61
CA CYS A 42 -12.29 5.21 -0.56
C CYS A 42 -12.09 5.72 0.87
N ASP A 43 -13.04 5.48 1.76
CA ASP A 43 -12.93 5.85 3.17
C ASP A 43 -11.83 5.03 3.87
N ILE A 44 -11.76 3.71 3.61
CA ILE A 44 -10.68 2.84 4.12
C ILE A 44 -9.31 3.28 3.59
N TRP A 45 -9.20 3.52 2.29
CA TRP A 45 -7.95 3.94 1.66
C TRP A 45 -7.48 5.30 2.17
N TRP A 46 -8.41 6.23 2.42
CA TRP A 46 -8.08 7.51 3.03
C TRP A 46 -7.58 7.39 4.47
N GLN A 47 -8.19 6.49 5.26
CA GLN A 47 -7.69 6.18 6.61
C GLN A 47 -6.28 5.58 6.57
N ARG A 48 -6.03 4.62 5.67
CA ARG A 48 -4.70 4.05 5.47
C ARG A 48 -3.68 5.10 5.03
N ALA A 49 -4.07 6.05 4.18
CA ALA A 49 -3.21 7.15 3.79
C ALA A 49 -2.78 8.01 4.99
N GLN A 50 -3.73 8.35 5.87
CA GLN A 50 -3.44 9.08 7.13
C GLN A 50 -2.46 8.30 8.02
N THR A 51 -2.72 7.00 8.21
CA THR A 51 -1.83 6.14 9.01
C THR A 51 -0.43 6.04 8.42
N TRP A 52 -0.33 5.88 7.09
CA TRP A 52 0.96 5.78 6.42
C TRP A 52 1.79 7.06 6.60
N VAL A 53 1.20 8.24 6.35
CA VAL A 53 1.91 9.52 6.51
C VAL A 53 2.35 9.71 7.97
N ALA A 54 1.50 9.37 8.94
CA ALA A 54 1.85 9.45 10.35
C ALA A 54 3.05 8.54 10.73
N GLY A 55 3.18 7.38 10.08
CA GLY A 55 4.28 6.44 10.32
C GLY A 55 5.56 6.71 9.53
N HIS A 56 5.48 7.44 8.41
CA HIS A 56 6.61 7.63 7.48
C HIS A 56 7.15 9.07 7.44
N SER A 57 6.47 10.01 8.10
CA SER A 57 6.89 11.40 8.15
C SER A 57 7.80 11.70 9.33
N THR A 58 8.90 12.38 9.06
CA THR A 58 9.71 13.06 10.09
C THR A 58 9.10 14.40 10.48
N TYR A 59 8.34 15.02 9.58
CA TYR A 59 7.65 16.29 9.82
C TYR A 59 6.27 16.06 10.45
N LYS A 60 5.80 17.02 11.23
CA LYS A 60 4.47 16.96 11.82
C LYS A 60 3.40 17.09 10.73
N ILE A 61 2.29 16.39 10.91
CA ILE A 61 1.08 16.62 10.11
C ILE A 61 0.48 17.95 10.56
N GLU A 62 0.33 18.90 9.65
CA GLU A 62 -0.27 20.22 9.90
C GLU A 62 -1.73 20.28 9.45
N SER A 63 -2.08 19.49 8.42
CA SER A 63 -3.45 19.38 7.94
C SER A 63 -3.81 17.91 7.74
N SER A 64 -5.00 17.53 8.22
CA SER A 64 -5.60 16.21 8.02
C SER A 64 -7.11 16.38 7.96
N THR A 65 -7.62 16.57 6.74
CA THR A 65 -9.04 16.75 6.44
C THR A 65 -9.58 15.58 5.62
N ASP A 66 -10.82 15.66 5.18
CA ASP A 66 -11.42 14.66 4.29
C ASP A 66 -10.80 14.65 2.88
N THR A 67 -10.02 15.68 2.52
CA THR A 67 -9.48 15.86 1.15
C THR A 67 -7.99 16.17 1.10
N LEU A 68 -7.34 16.49 2.22
CA LEU A 68 -5.94 16.89 2.29
C LEU A 68 -5.24 16.31 3.52
N ILE A 69 -4.07 15.71 3.32
CA ILE A 69 -3.09 15.45 4.37
C ILE A 69 -1.82 16.22 3.98
N GLN A 70 -1.29 17.04 4.87
CA GLN A 70 -0.10 17.84 4.60
C GLN A 70 0.80 17.91 5.83
N THR A 71 2.11 17.83 5.60
CA THR A 71 3.13 17.96 6.64
C THR A 71 3.82 19.33 6.61
N SER A 72 4.41 19.74 7.74
CA SER A 72 5.04 21.06 7.91
C SER A 72 6.31 21.32 7.10
N GLY A 73 6.99 20.27 6.67
CA GLY A 73 8.29 20.38 6.00
C GLY A 73 8.19 20.64 4.49
N PRO A 74 9.33 20.56 3.79
CA PRO A 74 10.68 20.36 4.31
C PRO A 74 11.26 21.63 4.94
N ASP A 75 12.32 21.49 5.74
CA ASP A 75 13.07 22.63 6.28
C ASP A 75 14.59 22.40 6.21
N GLY A 76 15.36 23.50 6.11
CA GLY A 76 16.79 23.52 6.41
C GLY A 76 17.68 22.67 5.49
N GLY A 77 17.32 22.49 4.21
CA GLY A 77 18.11 21.69 3.28
C GLY A 77 18.11 20.19 3.60
N LYS A 78 17.16 19.74 4.44
CA LYS A 78 17.05 18.34 4.83
C LYS A 78 16.62 17.47 3.65
N ARG A 79 17.12 16.23 3.68
CA ARG A 79 16.77 15.19 2.69
C ARG A 79 15.48 14.44 3.03
N ALA A 80 14.94 14.63 4.23
CA ALA A 80 13.70 13.99 4.66
C ALA A 80 12.53 14.51 3.83
N LEU A 81 11.63 13.59 3.45
CA LEU A 81 10.46 13.91 2.65
C LEU A 81 9.37 14.58 3.49
N ALA A 82 8.82 15.66 2.95
CA ALA A 82 7.53 16.19 3.31
C ALA A 82 6.48 15.66 2.34
N TYR A 83 5.25 15.55 2.82
CA TYR A 83 4.16 14.91 2.09
C TYR A 83 2.97 15.85 1.92
N GLN A 84 2.35 15.75 0.76
CA GLN A 84 1.03 16.29 0.47
C GLN A 84 0.21 15.19 -0.23
N ILE A 85 -0.83 14.72 0.44
CA ILE A 85 -1.74 13.70 -0.09
C ILE A 85 -3.11 14.34 -0.30
N THR A 86 -3.72 14.08 -1.45
CA THR A 86 -5.06 14.61 -1.78
C THR A 86 -6.05 13.49 -1.99
N ARG A 87 -7.31 13.73 -1.67
CA ARG A 87 -8.44 12.88 -2.09
C ARG A 87 -9.38 13.72 -2.95
N THR A 88 -9.45 13.37 -4.22
CA THR A 88 -10.31 14.05 -5.19
C THR A 88 -11.50 13.14 -5.52
N PRO A 89 -12.73 13.52 -5.16
CA PRO A 89 -13.92 12.75 -5.53
C PRO A 89 -14.14 12.82 -7.05
N ASN A 90 -14.58 11.71 -7.63
CA ASN A 90 -14.97 11.61 -9.02
C ASN A 90 -16.52 11.60 -9.13
N PRO A 91 -17.10 12.01 -10.28
CA PRO A 91 -18.56 12.09 -10.44
C PRO A 91 -19.31 10.76 -10.35
N ASP A 92 -18.61 9.65 -10.55
CA ASP A 92 -19.15 8.28 -10.51
C ASP A 92 -19.17 7.67 -9.09
N GLY A 93 -18.81 8.44 -8.06
CA GLY A 93 -18.74 8.00 -6.68
C GLY A 93 -17.42 7.32 -6.29
N THR A 94 -16.47 7.22 -7.22
CA THR A 94 -15.08 6.85 -6.94
C THR A 94 -14.30 8.05 -6.40
N ALA A 95 -13.06 7.84 -5.96
CA ALA A 95 -12.15 8.93 -5.67
C ALA A 95 -10.72 8.56 -6.09
N THR A 96 -9.94 9.58 -6.45
CA THR A 96 -8.52 9.44 -6.76
C THR A 96 -7.71 10.00 -5.59
N ILE A 97 -6.78 9.19 -5.09
CA ILE A 97 -5.85 9.58 -4.03
C ILE A 97 -4.51 9.97 -4.68
N GLY A 98 -4.16 11.25 -4.57
CA GLY A 98 -2.90 11.79 -5.06
C GLY A 98 -1.80 11.67 -4.01
N PHE A 99 -0.56 11.39 -4.47
CA PHE A 99 0.63 11.36 -3.63
C PHE A 99 1.65 12.36 -4.18
N ALA A 100 2.10 13.27 -3.34
CA ALA A 100 3.24 14.13 -3.62
C ALA A 100 4.21 14.10 -2.43
N ALA A 101 5.50 14.01 -2.74
CA ALA A 101 6.57 14.08 -1.77
C ALA A 101 7.74 14.90 -2.31
N HIS A 102 8.35 15.72 -1.45
CA HIS A 102 9.51 16.53 -1.80
C HIS A 102 10.42 16.79 -0.60
N CYS A 103 11.63 17.28 -0.86
CA CYS A 103 12.60 17.68 0.17
C CYS A 103 13.48 18.83 -0.35
N ASP A 104 14.30 19.43 0.53
CA ASP A 104 15.18 20.57 0.19
C ASP A 104 16.66 20.18 0.02
N GLY A 105 16.99 18.89 0.10
CA GLY A 105 18.36 18.41 0.03
C GLY A 105 18.97 18.56 -1.37
N SER A 106 20.06 19.32 -1.48
CA SER A 106 20.79 19.52 -2.75
C SER A 106 21.36 18.23 -3.36
N MET A 107 21.60 17.22 -2.53
CA MET A 107 22.05 15.88 -2.95
C MET A 107 20.86 14.91 -3.20
N GLY A 108 19.64 15.42 -3.29
CA GLY A 108 18.39 14.66 -3.44
C GLY A 108 17.76 14.22 -2.12
N CYS A 109 16.58 13.60 -2.19
CA CYS A 109 15.84 13.12 -1.03
C CYS A 109 16.30 11.74 -0.55
N LYS A 110 16.01 11.39 0.71
CA LYS A 110 16.12 10.04 1.26
C LYS A 110 14.93 9.76 2.19
N PRO A 111 14.09 8.75 1.89
CA PRO A 111 14.05 7.98 0.64
C PRO A 111 13.75 8.88 -0.57
N ASN A 112 13.90 8.35 -1.79
CA ASN A 112 13.52 9.15 -2.96
C ASN A 112 11.98 9.20 -3.11
N PRO A 113 11.40 10.24 -3.74
CA PRO A 113 9.94 10.38 -3.84
C PRO A 113 9.23 9.23 -4.56
N TRP A 114 9.90 8.56 -5.50
CA TRP A 114 9.33 7.46 -6.26
C TRP A 114 9.17 6.20 -5.41
N GLU A 115 10.21 5.85 -4.64
CA GLU A 115 10.16 4.74 -3.67
C GLU A 115 9.05 4.98 -2.64
N ALA A 116 8.99 6.18 -2.06
CA ALA A 116 7.96 6.53 -1.09
C ALA A 116 6.55 6.47 -1.69
N GLY A 117 6.38 6.93 -2.94
CA GLY A 117 5.10 6.87 -3.63
C GLY A 117 4.66 5.46 -3.98
N ALA A 118 5.60 4.57 -4.32
CA ALA A 118 5.30 3.16 -4.56
C ALA A 118 4.88 2.46 -3.28
N ASP A 119 5.63 2.65 -2.18
CA ASP A 119 5.33 2.07 -0.87
C ASP A 119 3.96 2.55 -0.34
N PHE A 120 3.70 3.87 -0.39
CA PHE A 120 2.41 4.45 -0.03
C PHE A 120 1.25 3.77 -0.76
N LYS A 121 1.35 3.61 -2.08
CA LYS A 121 0.28 3.01 -2.87
C LYS A 121 0.06 1.54 -2.54
N GLN A 122 1.12 0.77 -2.25
CA GLN A 122 0.98 -0.61 -1.83
C GLN A 122 0.32 -0.73 -0.46
N TYR A 123 0.72 0.12 0.50
CA TYR A 123 0.13 0.17 1.83
C TYR A 123 -1.35 0.53 1.79
N VAL A 124 -1.72 1.56 1.02
CA VAL A 124 -3.11 2.01 0.92
C VAL A 124 -4.02 0.94 0.31
N ARG A 125 -3.54 0.20 -0.71
CA ARG A 125 -4.30 -0.93 -1.27
C ARG A 125 -4.40 -2.11 -0.30
N GLY A 126 -3.50 -2.20 0.67
CA GLY A 126 -3.44 -3.29 1.64
C GLY A 126 -2.61 -4.48 1.18
N ASN A 127 -1.69 -4.24 0.23
CA ASN A 127 -0.81 -5.26 -0.35
C ASN A 127 0.51 -5.42 0.43
N THR A 128 0.61 -4.87 1.65
CA THR A 128 1.82 -4.97 2.47
C THR A 128 1.97 -6.39 3.04
N PRO A 129 3.14 -7.04 2.91
CA PRO A 129 3.46 -8.22 3.70
C PRO A 129 3.51 -7.81 5.18
N GLY A 130 2.47 -8.16 5.96
CA GLY A 130 2.46 -7.98 7.42
C GLY A 130 1.43 -7.01 8.00
N ALA A 131 0.50 -6.46 7.21
CA ALA A 131 -0.71 -5.88 7.79
C ALA A 131 -1.65 -7.01 8.23
N PRO A 132 -2.22 -7.01 9.46
CA PRO A 132 -3.21 -8.01 9.84
C PRO A 132 -4.43 -7.87 8.93
N GLN A 133 -4.59 -8.86 8.06
CA GLN A 133 -5.84 -9.06 7.34
C GLN A 133 -6.90 -9.34 8.40
N SER A 134 -7.88 -8.44 8.52
CA SER A 134 -9.15 -8.77 9.16
C SER A 134 -9.87 -9.78 8.27
N ASP A 135 -9.39 -11.03 8.27
CA ASP A 135 -10.08 -12.18 7.71
C ASP A 135 -11.28 -12.48 8.59
N THR A 136 -12.35 -11.70 8.43
CA THR A 136 -13.68 -12.16 8.81
C THR A 136 -14.12 -13.18 7.77
N LYS A 137 -13.56 -14.40 7.88
CA LYS A 137 -14.10 -15.58 7.21
C LYS A 137 -15.49 -15.83 7.81
N PRO A 138 -16.58 -15.83 7.01
CA PRO A 138 -17.86 -16.33 7.50
C PRO A 138 -17.69 -17.81 7.84
N SER A 139 -17.87 -18.17 9.11
CA SER A 139 -17.92 -19.55 9.56
C SER A 139 -19.04 -20.28 8.84
N GLN A 140 -18.67 -21.04 7.82
CA GLN A 140 -19.55 -21.97 7.13
C GLN A 140 -19.85 -23.14 8.10
N PRO A 141 -21.12 -23.54 8.31
CA PRO A 141 -21.44 -24.69 9.16
C PRO A 141 -20.83 -25.97 8.58
N ALA A 142 -20.18 -26.77 9.43
CA ALA A 142 -19.56 -28.03 9.04
C ALA A 142 -20.57 -29.00 8.40
N PRO A 143 -20.21 -29.73 7.33
CA PRO A 143 -21.06 -30.77 6.79
C PRO A 143 -21.06 -31.97 7.74
N THR A 144 -22.25 -32.44 8.10
CA THR A 144 -22.48 -33.65 8.90
C THR A 144 -21.99 -34.86 8.11
N ALA A 145 -20.79 -35.34 8.40
CA ALA A 145 -20.29 -36.59 7.86
C ALA A 145 -21.00 -37.76 8.54
N MET A 146 -21.78 -38.51 7.76
CA MET A 146 -22.31 -39.82 8.09
C MET A 146 -21.15 -40.80 8.38
N HIS A 147 -21.23 -41.55 9.48
CA HIS A 147 -20.39 -42.73 9.72
C HIS A 147 -21.28 -44.00 9.67
N PRO A 148 -20.87 -45.07 8.96
CA PRO A 148 -21.56 -46.35 9.01
C PRO A 148 -21.02 -47.26 10.13
N ASP A 149 -21.97 -47.92 10.79
CA ASP A 149 -21.94 -49.22 11.47
C ASP A 149 -20.60 -49.84 11.94
N ALA A 150 -20.48 -50.04 13.25
CA ALA A 150 -19.76 -51.17 13.83
C ALA A 150 -20.48 -51.65 15.11
N LEU A 151 -21.04 -52.86 15.00
CA LEU A 151 -21.74 -53.66 16.01
C LEU A 151 -20.93 -53.97 17.28
N GLN A 152 -21.68 -54.37 18.31
CA GLN A 152 -21.36 -55.00 19.62
C GLN A 152 -21.61 -54.03 20.79
N GLY A 153 -22.63 -54.15 21.64
CA GLY A 153 -23.49 -55.28 22.00
C GLY A 153 -23.40 -55.46 23.51
N GLN A 154 -24.37 -54.93 24.28
CA GLN A 154 -24.84 -55.52 25.55
C GLN A 154 -26.07 -54.76 26.09
N SER A 155 -27.11 -55.56 26.28
CA SER A 155 -28.45 -55.33 26.80
C SER A 155 -28.50 -55.05 28.31
N VAL A 156 -29.44 -54.21 28.77
CA VAL A 156 -30.60 -54.57 29.64
C VAL A 156 -31.55 -53.36 29.86
N PRO A 157 -32.83 -53.58 30.28
CA PRO A 157 -33.97 -52.76 29.86
C PRO A 157 -34.61 -51.85 30.93
N GLY A 158 -35.35 -50.84 30.44
CA GLY A 158 -36.70 -50.45 30.86
C GLY A 158 -36.91 -49.74 32.22
N THR A 159 -37.47 -48.53 32.19
CA THR A 159 -38.73 -48.18 32.88
C THR A 159 -39.31 -46.87 32.34
N SER A 160 -40.60 -46.94 32.00
CA SER A 160 -41.51 -45.87 31.59
C SER A 160 -41.68 -44.75 32.64
N GLY A 161 -42.06 -43.55 32.19
CA GLY A 161 -42.50 -42.47 33.08
C GLY A 161 -42.87 -41.18 32.34
N GLU A 162 -44.12 -41.11 31.90
CA GLU A 162 -44.82 -39.91 31.43
C GLU A 162 -44.75 -38.74 32.43
N ALA A 163 -44.79 -37.49 31.96
CA ALA A 163 -45.94 -36.60 32.17
C ALA A 163 -45.64 -35.14 31.75
N ILE A 164 -46.62 -34.59 31.05
CA ILE A 164 -46.75 -33.21 30.57
C ILE A 164 -47.65 -32.49 31.59
N THR A 165 -47.32 -31.26 31.99
CA THR A 165 -48.24 -30.26 32.59
C THR A 165 -47.57 -28.90 32.37
N GLN A 166 -48.04 -28.14 31.38
CA GLN A 166 -49.08 -27.09 31.43
C GLN A 166 -48.60 -25.83 32.16
#